data_AF-A0A2N2PSE0-F1
#
_entry.id   AF-A0A2N2PSE0-F1
#
_cell.length_a   1.000
_cell.length_b   1.000
_cell.length_c   1.000
_cell.angle_alpha   90.00
_cell.angle_beta   90.00
_cell.angle_gamma   90.00
#
_symmetry.space_group_name_H-M   'P 1'
#
loop_
_entity.id
_entity.type
_entity.pdbx_description
1 polymer ?
#
loop_
_entity_poly.entity_id
_entity_poly.type
_entity_poly.pdbx_seq_one_letter_code
_entity_poly.pdbx_strand_id
1 'polypeptide(L)'
;MFPEDHVRATLETLKETAVTATKYGAVVFCKPGGKLLQKGEWDPGYWGNEGVHPPSVFMLAMTYMYEGQREFVIEPARRAVAEVVRRGWCWDWPMALDTALGPRVGTDYYQNMLLWALPAALDGKDLAAKFCNKPKTGVKPRRR
;
A
#
# COMPACT_ATOMS: atom_id res chain seq x y z
N MET A 1 4.03 -8.58 17.66
CA MET A 1 4.83 -8.51 16.42
C MET A 1 4.72 -9.87 15.74
N PHE A 2 4.58 -9.93 14.42
CA PHE A 2 4.49 -11.22 13.69
C PHE A 2 5.87 -11.89 13.55
N PRO A 3 5.95 -13.24 13.42
CA PRO A 3 7.21 -13.92 13.12
C PRO A 3 7.83 -13.43 11.81
N GLU A 4 9.15 -13.22 11.79
CA GLU A 4 9.85 -12.62 10.64
C GLU A 4 9.76 -13.48 9.38
N ASP A 5 9.86 -14.80 9.53
CA ASP A 5 9.70 -15.78 8.46
C ASP A 5 8.31 -15.72 7.82
N HIS A 6 7.26 -15.54 8.63
CA HIS A 6 5.89 -15.38 8.14
C HIS A 6 5.70 -14.05 7.40
N VAL A 7 6.29 -12.96 7.89
CA VAL A 7 6.25 -11.65 7.20
C VAL A 7 6.94 -11.77 5.84
N ARG A 8 8.15 -12.33 5.81
CA ARG A 8 8.90 -12.54 4.58
C ARG A 8 8.14 -13.42 3.58
N ALA A 9 7.60 -14.55 4.02
CA ALA A 9 6.82 -15.44 3.17
C ALA A 9 5.56 -14.75 2.60
N THR A 10 4.88 -13.93 3.42
CA THR A 10 3.72 -13.15 2.98
C THR A 10 4.10 -12.14 1.90
N LEU A 11 5.19 -11.39 2.11
CA LEU A 11 5.67 -10.40 1.15
C LEU A 11 6.14 -11.05 -0.16
N GLU A 12 6.86 -12.17 -0.14
CA GLU A 12 7.21 -12.85 -1.38
C GLU A 12 5.95 -13.38 -2.10
N THR A 13 4.98 -13.89 -1.35
CA THR A 13 3.69 -14.35 -1.93
C THR A 13 2.94 -13.20 -2.61
N LEU A 14 2.81 -12.03 -1.97
CA LEU A 14 2.11 -10.88 -2.54
C LEU A 14 2.81 -10.35 -3.79
N LYS A 15 4.15 -10.39 -3.80
CA LYS A 15 4.99 -9.99 -4.92
C LYS A 15 4.74 -10.84 -6.15
N GLU A 16 4.57 -12.15 -5.98
CA GLU A 16 4.29 -13.09 -7.08
C GLU A 16 2.82 -13.15 -7.49
N THR A 17 1.91 -12.62 -6.66
CA THR A 17 0.46 -12.75 -6.85
C THR A 17 -0.23 -11.40 -7.09
N ALA A 18 -0.65 -10.71 -6.03
CA ALA A 18 -1.47 -9.51 -6.12
C ALA A 18 -0.79 -8.39 -6.93
N VAL A 19 0.54 -8.27 -6.84
CA VAL A 19 1.31 -7.24 -7.57
C VAL A 19 1.46 -7.58 -9.05
N THR A 20 1.65 -8.85 -9.42
CA THR A 20 1.80 -9.28 -10.83
C THR A 20 0.46 -9.33 -11.56
N ALA A 21 -0.64 -9.53 -10.83
CA ALA A 21 -1.99 -9.64 -11.39
C ALA A 21 -2.49 -8.37 -12.09
N THR A 22 -1.81 -7.23 -11.94
CA THR A 22 -2.23 -5.95 -12.52
C THR A 22 -1.05 -5.08 -12.93
N LYS A 23 -1.27 -4.23 -13.94
CA LYS A 23 -0.30 -3.20 -14.35
C LYS A 23 -0.44 -1.89 -13.58
N TYR A 24 -1.40 -1.78 -12.67
CA TYR A 24 -1.77 -0.51 -12.02
C TYR A 24 -1.40 -0.44 -10.53
N GLY A 25 -0.71 -1.44 -9.97
CA GLY A 25 -0.35 -1.47 -8.55
C GLY A 25 -0.40 -2.89 -8.00
N ALA A 26 -1.35 -3.16 -7.11
CA ALA A 26 -1.67 -4.49 -6.60
C ALA A 26 -3.18 -4.65 -6.47
N VAL A 27 -3.72 -5.78 -6.91
CA VAL A 27 -5.16 -6.06 -6.74
C VAL A 27 -5.49 -6.34 -5.28
N VAL A 28 -6.69 -5.97 -4.84
CA VAL A 28 -7.16 -6.24 -3.47
C VAL A 28 -7.37 -7.74 -3.25
N PHE A 29 -7.84 -8.44 -4.29
CA PHE A 29 -8.08 -9.88 -4.24
C PHE A 29 -7.50 -10.58 -5.47
N CYS A 30 -6.86 -11.72 -5.24
CA CYS A 30 -6.50 -12.68 -6.27
C CYS A 30 -6.56 -14.10 -5.67
N LYS A 31 -6.66 -15.09 -6.55
CA LYS A 31 -6.54 -16.49 -6.18
C LYS A 31 -5.10 -16.86 -5.84
N PRO A 32 -4.87 -18.04 -5.21
CA PRO A 32 -3.55 -18.65 -5.18
C PRO A 32 -2.90 -18.67 -6.57
N GLY A 33 -1.62 -18.31 -6.64
CA GLY A 33 -0.88 -18.17 -7.90
C GLY A 33 -1.20 -16.90 -8.70
N GLY A 34 -1.87 -15.91 -8.12
CA GLY A 34 -2.02 -14.57 -8.72
C GLY A 34 -3.10 -14.45 -9.79
N LYS A 35 -3.91 -15.48 -10.02
CA LYS A 35 -5.01 -15.42 -10.99
C LYS A 35 -6.11 -14.49 -10.49
N LEU A 36 -6.61 -13.63 -11.36
CA LEU A 36 -7.76 -12.77 -11.09
C LEU A 36 -9.03 -13.59 -10.84
N LEU A 37 -9.92 -13.04 -10.02
CA LEU A 37 -11.25 -13.61 -9.80
C LEU A 37 -12.04 -13.61 -11.11
N GLN A 38 -12.74 -14.70 -11.40
CA GLN A 38 -13.66 -14.77 -12.54
C GLN A 38 -15.07 -14.45 -12.07
N LYS A 39 -15.87 -13.90 -12.98
CA LYS A 39 -17.25 -13.54 -12.69
C LYS A 39 -18.03 -14.79 -12.22
N GLY A 40 -18.68 -14.68 -11.06
CA GLY A 40 -19.53 -15.74 -10.50
C GLY A 40 -18.82 -16.75 -9.58
N GLU A 41 -17.50 -16.68 -9.41
CA GLU A 41 -16.79 -17.56 -8.48
C GLU A 41 -16.93 -17.10 -7.02
N TRP A 42 -16.76 -15.80 -6.82
CA TRP A 42 -16.94 -15.11 -5.54
C TRP A 42 -17.21 -13.63 -5.84
N ASP A 43 -18.03 -12.99 -5.02
CA ASP A 43 -18.38 -11.59 -5.18
C ASP A 43 -17.48 -10.71 -4.30
N PRO A 44 -16.51 -9.98 -4.88
CA PRO A 44 -15.65 -9.05 -4.14
C PRO A 44 -16.38 -7.73 -3.80
N GLY A 45 -17.68 -7.62 -4.09
CA GLY A 45 -18.47 -6.42 -3.88
C GLY A 45 -17.97 -5.26 -4.73
N TYR A 46 -17.90 -4.07 -4.13
CA TYR A 46 -17.52 -2.84 -4.83
C TYR A 46 -16.06 -2.81 -5.29
N TRP A 47 -15.21 -3.76 -4.88
CA TRP A 47 -13.85 -3.85 -5.37
C TRP A 47 -13.78 -4.36 -6.82
N GLY A 48 -14.77 -5.15 -7.23
CA GLY A 48 -14.69 -5.88 -8.50
C GLY A 48 -13.56 -6.91 -8.52
N ASN A 49 -13.47 -7.66 -9.62
CA ASN A 49 -12.54 -8.80 -9.73
C ASN A 49 -11.08 -8.42 -9.89
N GLU A 50 -10.82 -7.16 -10.20
CA GLU A 50 -9.49 -6.64 -10.50
C GLU A 50 -9.20 -5.32 -9.76
N GLY A 51 -9.99 -4.98 -8.74
CA GLY A 51 -9.89 -3.70 -8.04
C GLY A 51 -8.51 -3.43 -7.44
N VAL A 52 -8.01 -2.22 -7.62
CA VAL A 52 -6.81 -1.69 -6.95
C VAL A 52 -7.23 -0.61 -5.97
N HIS A 53 -6.76 -0.71 -4.72
CA HIS A 53 -6.96 0.30 -3.68
C HIS A 53 -5.66 1.10 -3.49
N PRO A 54 -5.52 2.31 -4.06
CA PRO A 54 -4.24 3.05 -4.03
C PRO A 54 -3.66 3.26 -2.62
N PRO A 55 -4.44 3.55 -1.57
CA PRO A 55 -3.89 3.68 -0.22
C PRO A 55 -3.24 2.39 0.29
N SER A 56 -3.83 1.23 -0.01
CA SER A 56 -3.24 -0.07 0.35
C SER A 56 -1.97 -0.35 -0.43
N VAL A 57 -1.87 0.10 -1.68
CA VAL A 57 -0.62 0.00 -2.46
C VAL A 57 0.48 0.83 -1.79
N PHE A 58 0.17 2.02 -1.28
CA PHE A 58 1.15 2.85 -0.56
C PHE A 58 1.59 2.19 0.75
N MET A 59 0.64 1.66 1.53
CA MET A 59 0.95 0.93 2.75
C MET A 59 1.81 -0.30 2.47
N LEU A 60 1.44 -1.11 1.49
CA LEU A 60 2.20 -2.27 1.09
C LEU A 60 3.62 -1.88 0.68
N ALA A 61 3.78 -0.83 -0.13
CA ALA A 61 5.08 -0.33 -0.52
C ALA A 61 5.92 0.09 0.70
N MET A 62 5.35 0.81 1.65
CA MET A 62 6.05 1.15 2.90
C MET A 62 6.44 -0.09 3.69
N THR A 63 5.60 -1.11 3.78
CA THR A 63 5.91 -2.38 4.45
C THR A 63 7.15 -3.04 3.84
N TYR A 64 7.22 -3.19 2.52
CA TYR A 64 8.42 -3.73 1.88
C TYR A 64 9.66 -2.85 2.12
N MET A 65 9.52 -1.51 2.11
CA MET A 65 10.65 -0.62 2.41
C MET A 65 11.20 -0.86 3.81
N TYR A 66 10.34 -1.02 4.82
CA TYR A 66 10.76 -1.30 6.19
C TYR A 66 11.35 -2.71 6.37
N GLU A 67 10.95 -3.67 5.53
CA GLU A 67 11.57 -5.01 5.46
C GLU A 67 12.83 -5.06 4.56
N GLY A 68 13.37 -3.90 4.15
CA GLY A 68 14.61 -3.81 3.38
C GLY A 68 14.47 -4.08 1.88
N GLN A 69 13.26 -4.29 1.37
CA GLN A 69 12.96 -4.57 -0.05
C GLN A 69 12.58 -3.32 -0.85
N ARG A 70 13.34 -2.24 -0.68
CA ARG A 70 13.01 -0.90 -1.21
C ARG A 70 12.83 -0.86 -2.74
N GLU A 71 13.70 -1.52 -3.50
CA GLU A 71 13.76 -1.35 -4.96
C GLU A 71 12.53 -1.90 -5.68
N PHE A 72 11.91 -2.94 -5.13
CA PHE A 72 10.79 -3.62 -5.78
C PHE A 72 9.50 -2.77 -5.79
N VAL A 73 9.31 -1.90 -4.79
CA VAL A 73 7.98 -1.39 -4.44
C VAL A 73 7.67 0.03 -4.84
N ILE A 74 8.68 0.78 -5.28
CA ILE A 74 8.46 2.11 -5.85
C ILE A 74 7.60 1.99 -7.11
N GLU A 75 7.79 0.94 -7.91
CA GLU A 75 7.07 0.77 -9.17
C GLU A 75 5.55 0.54 -9.00
N PRO A 76 5.08 -0.40 -8.16
CA PRO A 76 3.65 -0.56 -7.89
C PRO A 76 2.98 0.74 -7.38
N ALA A 77 3.61 1.44 -6.43
CA ALA A 77 3.10 2.72 -5.94
C ALA A 77 3.04 3.78 -7.05
N ARG A 78 4.09 3.90 -7.86
CA ARG A 78 4.15 4.83 -9.00
C ARG A 78 3.06 4.52 -10.03
N ARG A 79 2.79 3.24 -10.34
CA ARG A 79 1.75 2.81 -11.28
C ARG A 79 0.35 3.21 -10.83
N ALA A 80 0.05 3.08 -9.53
CA ALA A 80 -1.24 3.49 -8.96
C ALA A 80 -1.46 5.00 -9.10
N VAL A 81 -0.45 5.82 -8.76
CA VAL A 81 -0.50 7.28 -8.95
C VAL A 81 -0.62 7.63 -10.43
N ALA A 82 0.18 7.01 -11.28
CA ALA A 82 0.17 7.27 -12.73
C ALA A 82 -1.20 7.00 -13.35
N GLU A 83 -1.92 5.98 -12.88
CA GLU A 83 -3.26 5.68 -13.37
C GLU A 83 -4.29 6.74 -12.95
N VAL A 84 -4.22 7.23 -11.71
CA VAL A 84 -5.07 8.35 -11.24
C VAL A 84 -4.82 9.60 -12.09
N VAL A 85 -3.54 9.93 -12.35
CA VAL A 85 -3.16 11.08 -13.18
C VAL A 85 -3.64 10.90 -14.62
N ARG A 86 -3.41 9.73 -15.22
CA ARG A 86 -3.82 9.42 -16.59
C ARG A 86 -5.33 9.58 -16.79
N ARG A 87 -6.13 9.28 -15.77
CA ARG A 87 -7.60 9.41 -15.81
C ARG A 87 -8.11 10.81 -15.44
N GLY A 88 -7.23 11.74 -15.07
CA GLY A 88 -7.60 13.12 -14.73
C GLY A 88 -8.21 13.28 -13.34
N TRP A 89 -7.97 12.35 -12.41
CA TRP A 89 -8.58 12.32 -11.08
C TRP A 89 -7.70 12.94 -9.99
N CYS A 90 -6.74 13.79 -10.36
CA CYS A 90 -5.72 14.33 -9.47
C CYS A 90 -6.27 15.08 -8.24
N TRP A 91 -7.48 15.63 -8.34
CA TRP A 91 -8.14 16.40 -7.28
C TRP A 91 -9.32 15.68 -6.64
N ASP A 92 -9.60 14.45 -7.07
CA ASP A 92 -10.78 13.70 -6.68
C ASP A 92 -10.47 12.20 -6.73
N TRP A 93 -9.51 11.82 -5.89
CA TRP A 93 -8.94 10.48 -5.90
C TRP A 93 -9.97 9.45 -5.44
N PRO A 94 -10.09 8.34 -6.16
CA PRO A 94 -11.06 7.32 -5.81
C PRO A 94 -10.60 6.47 -4.64
N MET A 95 -11.56 5.76 -4.05
CA MET A 95 -11.27 4.66 -3.15
C MET A 95 -10.64 3.50 -3.95
N ALA A 96 -11.28 3.08 -5.03
CA ALA A 96 -10.79 1.97 -5.85
C ALA A 96 -10.71 2.31 -7.35
N LEU A 97 -9.72 1.73 -8.01
CA LEU A 97 -9.56 1.71 -9.45
C LEU A 97 -10.05 0.35 -9.97
N ASP A 98 -11.04 0.34 -10.86
CA ASP A 98 -11.25 -0.82 -11.72
C ASP A 98 -10.21 -0.76 -12.86
N THR A 99 -9.40 -1.81 -12.95
CA THR A 99 -8.29 -1.93 -13.89
C THR A 99 -8.76 -2.10 -15.34
N ALA A 100 -10.03 -2.45 -15.55
CA ALA A 100 -10.65 -2.63 -16.87
C ALA A 100 -11.19 -1.32 -17.49
N LEU A 101 -10.58 -0.16 -17.20
CA LEU A 101 -11.11 1.18 -17.56
C LEU A 101 -12.53 1.45 -17.04
N GLY A 102 -13.03 0.61 -16.12
CA GLY A 102 -14.33 0.73 -15.51
C GLY A 102 -14.47 2.00 -14.65
N PRO A 103 -15.70 2.29 -14.19
CA PRO A 103 -15.98 3.45 -13.37
C PRO A 103 -15.15 3.40 -12.08
N ARG A 104 -14.73 4.57 -11.60
CA ARG A 104 -14.12 4.68 -10.28
C ARG A 104 -15.14 4.38 -9.18
N VAL A 105 -14.66 3.85 -8.06
CA VAL A 105 -15.47 3.69 -6.85
C VAL A 105 -15.03 4.73 -5.83
N GLY A 106 -15.98 5.54 -5.39
CA GLY A 106 -15.73 6.64 -4.47
C GLY A 106 -15.07 7.86 -5.12
N THR A 107 -15.11 8.95 -4.37
CA THR A 107 -14.59 10.29 -4.70
C THR A 107 -14.02 10.90 -3.43
N ASP A 108 -13.07 11.81 -3.58
CA ASP A 108 -12.42 12.55 -2.48
C ASP A 108 -11.98 11.65 -1.31
N TYR A 109 -11.34 10.52 -1.63
CA TYR A 109 -11.02 9.52 -0.62
C TYR A 109 -9.70 9.84 0.09
N TYR A 110 -9.79 10.49 1.24
CA TYR A 110 -8.64 11.03 2.00
C TYR A 110 -7.60 10.01 2.46
N GLN A 111 -7.91 8.72 2.49
CA GLN A 111 -6.90 7.70 2.82
C GLN A 111 -5.74 7.73 1.80
N ASN A 112 -5.98 8.23 0.58
CA ASN A 112 -4.94 8.48 -0.42
C ASN A 112 -3.83 9.44 0.06
N MET A 113 -4.07 10.24 1.11
CA MET A 113 -3.05 11.08 1.73
C MET A 113 -1.90 10.29 2.38
N LEU A 114 -2.04 8.96 2.54
CA LEU A 114 -0.91 8.06 2.84
C LEU A 114 0.24 8.19 1.83
N LEU A 115 -0.01 8.68 0.61
CA LEU A 115 1.01 9.07 -0.36
C LEU A 115 2.12 9.93 0.27
N TRP A 116 1.75 10.86 1.16
CA TRP A 116 2.68 11.77 1.80
C TRP A 116 3.59 11.11 2.85
N ALA A 117 3.29 9.89 3.27
CA ALA A 117 4.13 9.11 4.17
C ALA A 117 5.24 8.34 3.42
N LEU A 118 5.09 8.09 2.11
CA LEU A 118 6.05 7.32 1.32
C LEU A 118 7.48 7.89 1.35
N PRO A 119 7.72 9.22 1.25
CA PRO A 119 9.09 9.74 1.34
C PRO A 119 9.79 9.42 2.66
N ALA A 120 9.06 9.40 3.78
CA ALA A 120 9.64 9.04 5.07
C ALA A 120 10.02 7.56 5.13
N ALA A 121 9.16 6.67 4.61
CA ALA A 121 9.48 5.24 4.50
C ALA A 121 10.65 4.98 3.54
N LEU A 122 10.73 5.72 2.43
CA LEU A 122 11.87 5.69 1.51
C LEU A 122 13.16 6.06 2.23
N ASP A 123 13.15 7.03 3.14
CA ASP A 123 14.31 7.41 3.93
C ASP A 123 14.59 6.45 5.10
N GLY A 124 13.83 5.36 5.25
CA GLY A 124 13.93 4.44 6.39
C GLY A 124 13.56 5.11 7.73
N LYS A 125 12.83 6.22 7.71
CA LYS A 125 12.44 6.94 8.92
C LYS A 125 11.20 6.30 9.51
N ASP A 126 11.24 6.10 10.83
CA ASP A 126 10.05 5.71 11.59
C ASP A 126 9.02 6.86 11.60
N LEU A 127 7.82 6.56 11.10
CA LEU A 127 6.68 7.49 11.07
C LEU A 127 6.19 7.83 12.49
N ALA A 128 6.36 6.94 13.46
CA ALA A 128 5.99 7.16 14.87
C ALA A 128 7.01 8.00 15.64
N ALA A 129 8.28 8.02 15.21
CA ALA A 129 9.38 8.64 15.95
C ALA A 129 9.19 10.14 16.23
N LYS A 130 8.43 10.87 15.39
CA LYS A 130 8.12 12.30 15.63
C LYS A 130 7.09 12.53 16.75
N PHE A 131 6.24 11.55 17.05
CA PHE A 131 5.15 11.70 18.03
C PHE A 131 5.42 10.97 19.36
N CYS A 132 6.23 9.90 19.35
CA CYS A 132 6.52 9.09 20.53
C CYS A 132 7.81 9.48 21.28
N ASN A 133 8.69 10.29 20.69
CA ASN A 133 9.90 10.76 21.37
C ASN A 133 9.71 12.15 22.00
N LYS A 134 8.99 12.21 23.12
CA LYS A 134 9.29 13.28 24.09
C LYS A 134 10.64 12.94 24.72
N PRO A 135 11.63 13.87 24.74
CA PRO A 135 12.79 13.68 25.58
C PRO A 135 12.30 13.50 27.02
N LYS A 136 12.79 12.47 27.72
CA LYS A 136 12.58 12.35 29.16
C LYS A 136 13.20 13.58 29.81
N THR A 137 12.39 14.60 30.11
CA THR A 137 12.83 15.79 30.82
C THR A 137 13.26 15.38 32.22
N GLY A 138 14.57 15.47 32.47
CA GLY A 138 15.15 15.74 33.78
C GLY A 138 14.88 14.72 34.88
N VAL A 139 15.65 13.64 34.94
CA VAL A 139 16.03 13.04 36.22
C VAL A 139 17.47 13.43 36.48
N LYS A 140 17.71 14.40 37.36
CA LYS A 140 19.06 14.70 37.86
C LYS A 140 19.55 13.48 38.65
N PRO A 141 20.80 13.01 38.44
CA PRO A 141 21.34 11.90 39.22
C PRO A 141 21.48 12.34 40.69
N ARG A 142 20.90 11.56 41.61
CA ARG A 142 21.17 11.68 43.04
C ARG A 142 22.67 11.42 43.25
N ARG A 143 23.40 12.43 43.71
CA ARG A 143 24.76 12.25 44.22
C ARG A 143 24.68 11.37 45.46
N ARG A 144 25.59 10.39 45.52
CA ARG A 144 25.80 9.47 46.65
C ARG A 144 26.20 10.24 47.90
#